data_AF-A0A537E0P5-F1
#
_entry.id   AF-A0A537E0P5-F1
#
_cell.length_a   1.000
_cell.length_b   1.000
_cell.length_c   1.000
_cell.angle_alpha   90.00
_cell.angle_beta   90.00
_cell.angle_gamma   90.00
#
_symmetry.space_group_name_H-M   'P 1'
#
loop_
_entity.id
_entity.type
_entity.pdbx_description
1 polymer ?
#
loop_
_entity_poly.entity_id
_entity_poly.type
_entity_poly.pdbx_seq_one_letter_code
_entity_poly.pdbx_strand_id
1 'polypeptide(L)'
;SVVGIWASASRRKATILPGDGDDDDNGQFDEDTSPGIQTGPFTQVSRLGMPLINEVIIPLGKKDVWNMVNPRFDSQFLQYYQTPELQKLLPILYPGVFPNLAGYSKPRADLVAILLTGIPSGIVPGFQNFTGSVQADYLRLNMAVPPNTGSPNRLGLIAGDAAGFPNGRRVGDDVIDIEVRAIAGVTLPLVDQSFTPDGAAALVGDGVDSNPIQPPNTSPFLTVFPYLPHPVPGYEHSHDS
;
A
#
# COMPACT_ATOMS: atom_id res chain seq x y z
N SER A 1 19.50 -11.17 6.12
CA SER A 1 19.02 -11.37 4.73
C SER A 1 17.75 -10.56 4.54
N VAL A 2 17.51 -10.04 3.34
CA VAL A 2 16.30 -9.27 3.00
C VAL A 2 15.50 -10.04 1.96
N VAL A 3 14.20 -10.18 2.18
CA VAL A 3 13.27 -10.82 1.24
C VAL A 3 12.28 -9.77 0.73
N GLY A 4 12.05 -9.75 -0.59
CA GLY A 4 11.01 -8.94 -1.22
C GLY A 4 9.82 -9.81 -1.61
N ILE A 5 8.60 -9.38 -1.30
CA ILE A 5 7.36 -10.12 -1.55
C ILE A 5 6.38 -9.20 -2.29
N TRP A 6 5.65 -9.75 -3.25
CA TRP A 6 4.45 -9.15 -3.82
C TRP A 6 3.42 -10.25 -4.08
N ALA A 7 2.15 -9.87 -4.10
CA ALA A 7 1.05 -10.72 -4.51
C ALA A 7 0.53 -10.29 -5.88
N SER A 8 -0.06 -11.23 -6.62
CA SER A 8 -0.71 -10.96 -7.90
C SER A 8 -2.00 -11.76 -8.03
N ALA A 9 -3.04 -11.14 -8.57
CA ALA A 9 -4.20 -11.83 -9.08
C ALA A 9 -4.04 -12.06 -10.59
N SER A 10 -4.41 -13.25 -11.07
CA SER A 10 -4.30 -13.60 -12.48
C SER A 10 -5.62 -14.13 -13.03
N ARG A 11 -5.88 -13.90 -14.32
CA ARG A 11 -7.00 -14.48 -15.07
C ARG A 11 -6.49 -15.20 -16.29
N ARG A 12 -7.30 -16.13 -16.84
CA ARG A 12 -7.02 -16.77 -18.13
C ARG A 12 -7.03 -15.71 -19.22
N LYS A 13 -6.09 -15.83 -20.17
CA LYS A 13 -5.90 -14.84 -21.25
C LYS A 13 -7.15 -14.61 -22.11
N ALA A 14 -7.99 -15.63 -22.28
CA ALA A 14 -9.26 -15.51 -22.96
C ALA A 14 -10.37 -16.26 -22.22
N THR A 15 -11.55 -15.65 -22.17
CA THR A 15 -12.80 -16.28 -21.76
C THR A 15 -13.79 -16.08 -22.90
N ILE A 16 -14.35 -17.17 -23.40
CA ILE A 16 -15.41 -17.17 -24.40
C ILE A 16 -16.69 -17.44 -23.62
N LEU A 17 -17.54 -16.41 -23.51
CA LEU A 17 -18.88 -16.59 -22.96
C LEU A 17 -19.70 -17.42 -23.96
N PRO A 18 -20.67 -18.22 -23.48
CA PRO A 18 -21.64 -18.82 -24.38
C PRO A 18 -22.30 -17.71 -25.21
N GLY A 19 -22.61 -18.00 -26.48
CA GLY A 19 -23.65 -17.23 -27.15
C GLY A 19 -24.96 -17.43 -26.40
N ASP A 20 -25.83 -16.43 -26.38
CA ASP A 20 -27.22 -16.73 -26.11
C ASP A 20 -27.62 -17.81 -27.13
N GLY A 21 -28.13 -18.93 -26.62
CA GLY A 21 -28.96 -19.75 -27.49
C GLY A 21 -30.09 -18.83 -27.90
N ASP A 22 -30.14 -18.53 -29.19
CA ASP A 22 -31.21 -17.76 -29.85
C ASP A 22 -32.55 -18.20 -29.27
N ASP A 23 -33.38 -17.19 -28.97
CA ASP A 23 -34.66 -17.26 -28.28
C ASP A 23 -35.49 -18.51 -28.65
N ASP A 24 -35.65 -19.44 -27.71
CA ASP A 24 -36.85 -20.24 -27.66
C ASP A 24 -38.00 -19.24 -27.43
N ASP A 25 -38.86 -19.04 -28.45
CA ASP A 25 -40.06 -18.18 -28.54
C ASP A 25 -41.07 -18.27 -27.34
N ASN A 26 -40.73 -18.99 -26.27
CA ASN A 26 -41.55 -19.25 -25.09
C ASN A 26 -41.10 -18.49 -23.82
N GLY A 27 -40.06 -17.64 -23.89
CA GLY A 27 -39.67 -16.75 -22.78
C GLY A 27 -39.20 -17.47 -21.51
N GLN A 28 -38.70 -18.70 -21.66
CA GLN A 28 -38.20 -19.50 -20.55
C GLN A 28 -36.68 -19.31 -20.46
N PHE A 29 -36.22 -18.72 -19.36
CA PHE A 29 -34.78 -18.61 -19.07
C PHE A 29 -34.22 -20.03 -18.90
N ASP A 30 -33.38 -20.47 -19.83
CA ASP A 30 -32.61 -21.70 -19.69
C ASP A 30 -31.58 -21.53 -18.56
N GLU A 31 -31.82 -22.22 -17.44
CA GLU A 31 -30.92 -22.27 -16.28
C GLU A 31 -29.61 -23.03 -16.61
N ASP A 32 -29.56 -23.72 -17.75
CA ASP A 32 -28.43 -24.53 -18.23
C ASP A 32 -27.46 -23.71 -19.11
N THR A 33 -27.09 -22.52 -18.64
CA THR A 33 -26.03 -21.72 -19.27
C THR A 33 -24.69 -22.45 -19.09
N SER A 34 -24.23 -23.10 -20.16
CA SER A 34 -22.91 -23.75 -20.21
C SER A 34 -21.83 -22.80 -19.67
N PRO A 35 -20.96 -23.21 -18.72
CA PRO A 35 -19.93 -22.32 -18.21
C PRO A 35 -18.99 -21.91 -19.34
N GLY A 36 -18.74 -20.60 -19.49
CA GLY A 36 -17.89 -20.07 -20.57
C GLY A 36 -16.51 -20.74 -20.64
N ILE A 37 -16.00 -20.93 -21.86
CA ILE A 37 -14.71 -21.62 -22.10
C ILE A 37 -13.56 -20.67 -21.80
N GLN A 38 -12.67 -21.07 -20.89
CA GLN A 38 -11.44 -20.31 -20.58
C GLN A 38 -10.21 -20.95 -21.25
N THR A 39 -9.37 -20.16 -21.92
CA THR A 39 -8.19 -20.67 -22.62
C THR A 39 -6.97 -19.75 -22.49
N GLY A 40 -5.78 -20.32 -22.76
CA GLY A 40 -4.49 -19.64 -22.71
C GLY A 40 -3.81 -19.59 -21.33
N PRO A 41 -2.61 -18.98 -21.24
CA PRO A 41 -1.88 -18.84 -19.99
C PRO A 41 -2.60 -17.90 -19.01
N PHE A 42 -2.24 -18.00 -17.73
CA PHE A 42 -2.62 -17.00 -16.74
C PHE A 42 -1.86 -15.70 -16.98
N THR A 43 -2.57 -14.59 -16.95
CA THR A 43 -2.03 -13.24 -17.07
C THR A 43 -2.36 -12.45 -15.82
N GLN A 44 -1.40 -11.72 -15.29
CA GLN A 44 -1.59 -10.83 -14.16
C GLN A 44 -2.59 -9.73 -14.53
N VAL A 45 -3.60 -9.53 -13.68
CA VAL A 45 -4.61 -8.46 -13.83
C VAL A 45 -4.56 -7.46 -12.68
N SER A 46 -3.93 -7.83 -11.57
CA SER A 46 -3.68 -6.94 -10.43
C SER A 46 -2.50 -7.44 -9.62
N ARG A 47 -1.87 -6.54 -8.88
CA ARG A 47 -0.77 -6.84 -7.96
C ARG A 47 -0.73 -5.90 -6.77
N LEU A 48 -0.01 -6.32 -5.75
CA LEU A 48 0.20 -5.55 -4.53
C LEU A 48 1.57 -5.92 -3.91
N GLY A 49 2.42 -4.92 -3.69
CA GLY A 49 3.58 -5.00 -2.81
C GLY A 49 3.43 -4.05 -1.63
N MET A 50 3.95 -2.84 -1.77
CA MET A 50 3.80 -1.74 -0.84
C MET A 50 2.38 -1.16 -0.91
N PRO A 51 1.82 -0.74 0.24
CA PRO A 51 0.55 -0.02 0.27
C PRO A 51 0.64 1.33 -0.49
N LEU A 52 -0.53 1.90 -0.79
CA LEU A 52 -0.75 3.20 -1.44
C LEU A 52 -0.10 3.44 -2.81
N ILE A 53 0.69 2.52 -3.36
CA ILE A 53 1.23 2.68 -4.71
C ILE A 53 0.08 2.72 -5.72
N ASN A 54 -0.82 1.74 -5.70
CA ASN A 54 -1.93 1.67 -6.64
C ASN A 54 -3.07 2.64 -6.28
N GLU A 55 -3.13 3.12 -5.03
CA GLU A 55 -4.17 4.02 -4.55
C GLU A 55 -3.81 5.49 -4.83
N VAL A 56 -2.58 5.90 -4.50
CA VAL A 56 -2.15 7.31 -4.40
C VAL A 56 -0.99 7.65 -5.33
N ILE A 57 0.00 6.77 -5.50
CA ILE A 57 1.20 7.09 -6.29
C ILE A 57 0.93 7.02 -7.79
N ILE A 58 0.32 5.92 -8.24
CA ILE A 58 0.04 5.69 -9.66
C ILE A 58 -1.24 6.43 -10.06
N PRO A 59 -1.20 7.32 -11.06
CA PRO A 59 -2.38 8.05 -11.50
C PRO A 59 -3.45 7.12 -12.07
N LEU A 60 -4.72 7.51 -11.93
CA LEU A 60 -5.88 6.71 -12.34
C LEU A 60 -5.74 6.12 -13.76
N GLY A 61 -5.35 6.94 -14.74
CA GLY A 61 -5.20 6.51 -16.15
C GLY A 61 -4.03 5.55 -16.42
N LYS A 62 -3.24 5.19 -15.40
CA LYS A 62 -2.12 4.25 -15.50
C LYS A 62 -2.29 3.01 -14.62
N LYS A 63 -3.31 2.96 -13.76
CA LYS A 63 -3.51 1.87 -12.80
C LYS A 63 -3.68 0.52 -13.49
N ASP A 64 -4.44 0.45 -14.58
CA ASP A 64 -4.64 -0.82 -15.31
C ASP A 64 -3.32 -1.38 -15.86
N VAL A 65 -2.53 -0.53 -16.51
CA VAL A 65 -1.23 -0.92 -17.07
C VAL A 65 -0.27 -1.30 -15.95
N TRP A 66 -0.21 -0.52 -14.87
CA TRP A 66 0.62 -0.82 -13.71
C TRP A 66 0.25 -2.18 -13.09
N ASN A 67 -1.05 -2.48 -12.97
CA ASN A 67 -1.57 -3.73 -12.41
C ASN A 67 -1.24 -4.96 -13.27
N MET A 68 -1.13 -4.81 -14.59
CA MET A 68 -0.82 -5.92 -15.50
C MET A 68 0.68 -6.23 -15.60
N VAL A 69 1.55 -5.29 -15.25
CA VAL A 69 3.00 -5.42 -15.46
C VAL A 69 3.69 -6.10 -14.26
N ASN A 70 4.65 -6.97 -14.56
CA ASN A 70 5.51 -7.57 -13.53
C ASN A 70 6.35 -6.49 -12.83
N PRO A 71 6.45 -6.47 -11.48
CA PRO A 71 7.10 -5.40 -10.72
C PRO A 71 8.55 -5.08 -11.14
N ARG A 72 9.29 -6.04 -11.72
CA ARG A 72 10.67 -5.80 -12.20
C ARG A 72 10.76 -4.69 -13.27
N PHE A 73 9.64 -4.33 -13.90
CA PHE A 73 9.56 -3.32 -14.94
C PHE A 73 8.98 -1.98 -14.42
N ASP A 74 8.93 -1.76 -13.10
CA ASP A 74 8.33 -0.56 -12.52
C ASP A 74 9.08 0.73 -12.81
N SER A 75 10.32 0.64 -13.28
CA SER A 75 11.09 1.80 -13.74
C SER A 75 10.37 2.66 -14.77
N GLN A 76 9.45 2.09 -15.57
CA GLN A 76 8.62 2.87 -16.51
C GLN A 76 7.62 3.83 -15.80
N PHE A 77 7.33 3.60 -14.52
CA PHE A 77 6.44 4.40 -13.69
C PHE A 77 7.20 5.34 -12.75
N LEU A 78 8.54 5.35 -12.78
CA LEU A 78 9.42 6.05 -11.83
C LEU A 78 9.05 7.52 -11.61
N GLN A 79 8.63 8.22 -12.67
CA GLN A 79 8.21 9.63 -12.62
C GLN A 79 7.12 9.92 -11.57
N TYR A 80 6.21 8.96 -11.33
CA TYR A 80 5.11 9.10 -10.38
C TYR A 80 5.57 8.98 -8.91
N TYR A 81 6.63 8.21 -8.67
CA TYR A 81 7.27 8.11 -7.36
C TYR A 81 8.15 9.34 -7.07
N GLN A 82 8.84 9.84 -8.12
CA GLN A 82 9.71 11.00 -8.02
C GLN A 82 8.95 12.31 -7.86
N THR A 83 7.73 12.40 -8.39
CA THR A 83 6.89 13.60 -8.34
C THR A 83 5.41 13.26 -8.08
N PRO A 84 5.06 12.71 -6.89
CA PRO A 84 3.71 12.25 -6.60
C PRO A 84 2.66 13.36 -6.76
N GLU A 85 1.49 13.03 -7.29
CA GLU A 85 0.39 13.98 -7.44
C GLU A 85 -0.11 14.48 -6.08
N LEU A 86 -0.22 13.60 -5.08
CA LEU A 86 -0.64 13.99 -3.73
C LEU A 86 0.27 15.05 -3.10
N GLN A 87 1.60 14.96 -3.32
CA GLN A 87 2.53 15.99 -2.86
C GLN A 87 2.18 17.37 -3.43
N LYS A 88 1.77 17.43 -4.70
CA LYS A 88 1.39 18.69 -5.37
C LYS A 88 0.03 19.19 -4.88
N LEU A 89 -0.89 18.28 -4.55
CA LEU A 89 -2.24 18.62 -4.10
C LEU A 89 -2.28 19.09 -2.64
N LEU A 90 -1.43 18.57 -1.75
CA LEU A 90 -1.44 18.95 -0.32
C LEU A 90 -1.38 20.47 -0.09
N PRO A 91 -0.44 21.24 -0.68
CA PRO A 91 -0.41 22.70 -0.53
C PRO A 91 -1.59 23.43 -1.19
N ILE A 92 -2.22 22.83 -2.21
CA ILE A 92 -3.38 23.41 -2.92
C ILE A 92 -4.64 23.25 -2.06
N LEU A 93 -4.86 22.06 -1.51
CA LEU A 93 -6.01 21.74 -0.68
C LEU A 93 -5.92 22.38 0.72
N TYR A 94 -4.70 22.58 1.22
CA TYR A 94 -4.42 23.18 2.52
C TYR A 94 -3.44 24.36 2.39
N PRO A 95 -3.88 25.52 1.86
CA PRO A 95 -3.02 26.68 1.68
C PRO A 95 -2.37 27.14 2.99
N GLY A 96 -1.05 27.38 2.95
CA GLY A 96 -0.27 27.82 4.11
C GLY A 96 0.13 26.72 5.10
N VAL A 97 -0.37 25.48 4.92
CA VAL A 97 -0.07 24.36 5.81
C VAL A 97 1.22 23.63 5.42
N PHE A 98 1.53 23.57 4.13
CA PHE A 98 2.71 22.88 3.58
C PHE A 98 3.63 23.79 2.75
N PRO A 99 4.10 24.95 3.27
CA PRO A 99 4.91 25.89 2.49
C PRO A 99 6.26 25.32 2.03
N ASN A 100 6.92 24.48 2.84
CA ASN A 100 8.21 23.88 2.45
C ASN A 100 8.01 22.81 1.37
N LEU A 101 7.00 21.95 1.54
CA LEU A 101 6.65 20.94 0.52
C LEU A 101 6.23 21.59 -0.81
N ALA A 102 5.51 22.72 -0.76
CA ALA A 102 5.11 23.47 -1.95
C ALA A 102 6.31 23.97 -2.77
N GLY A 103 7.41 24.35 -2.10
CA GLY A 103 8.66 24.77 -2.74
C GLY A 103 9.54 23.61 -3.21
N TYR A 104 9.21 22.35 -2.85
CA TYR A 104 10.06 21.21 -3.14
C TYR A 104 9.78 20.63 -4.54
N SER A 105 10.73 20.86 -5.46
CA SER A 105 10.64 20.43 -6.87
C SER A 105 11.66 19.37 -7.27
N LYS A 106 12.57 18.98 -6.36
CA LYS A 106 13.58 17.93 -6.63
C LYS A 106 12.90 16.55 -6.68
N PRO A 107 13.47 15.57 -7.41
CA PRO A 107 12.98 14.20 -7.40
C PRO A 107 13.01 13.57 -5.99
N ARG A 108 11.91 12.90 -5.61
CA ARG A 108 11.73 12.21 -4.32
C ARG A 108 12.54 10.91 -4.19
N ALA A 109 13.85 11.04 -4.01
CA ALA A 109 14.76 9.90 -3.83
C ALA A 109 14.42 9.05 -2.59
N ASP A 110 13.88 9.68 -1.55
CA ASP A 110 13.38 9.03 -0.34
C ASP A 110 12.21 8.09 -0.64
N LEU A 111 11.21 8.54 -1.41
CA LEU A 111 10.07 7.70 -1.81
C LEU A 111 10.48 6.58 -2.76
N VAL A 112 11.42 6.83 -3.67
CA VAL A 112 11.99 5.77 -4.52
C VAL A 112 12.67 4.70 -3.67
N ALA A 113 13.45 5.10 -2.66
CA ALA A 113 14.09 4.14 -1.75
C ALA A 113 13.04 3.35 -0.94
N ILE A 114 12.09 4.05 -0.31
CA ILE A 114 11.06 3.43 0.54
C ILE A 114 10.18 2.46 -0.27
N LEU A 115 9.69 2.88 -1.44
CA LEU A 115 8.66 2.16 -2.19
C LEU A 115 9.20 1.19 -3.24
N LEU A 116 10.39 1.44 -3.81
CA LEU A 116 10.84 0.71 -5.01
C LEU A 116 12.14 -0.08 -4.88
N THR A 117 13.09 0.32 -4.02
CA THR A 117 14.40 -0.37 -3.95
C THR A 117 14.72 -0.94 -2.58
N GLY A 118 14.05 -0.46 -1.54
CA GLY A 118 14.48 -0.57 -0.15
C GLY A 118 15.50 0.52 0.20
N ILE A 119 15.61 0.78 1.50
CA ILE A 119 16.48 1.78 2.11
C ILE A 119 17.91 1.21 2.22
N PRO A 120 18.92 1.84 1.60
CA PRO A 120 20.31 1.42 1.73
C PRO A 120 20.87 1.60 3.15
N SER A 121 21.91 0.82 3.47
CA SER A 121 22.66 1.01 4.71
C SER A 121 23.28 2.40 4.79
N GLY A 122 23.26 3.00 5.99
CA GLY A 122 23.89 4.30 6.25
C GLY A 122 22.96 5.50 6.09
N ILE A 123 21.75 5.32 5.54
CA ILE A 123 20.71 6.35 5.49
C ILE A 123 19.96 6.43 6.82
N VAL A 124 19.52 5.27 7.32
CA VAL A 124 18.91 5.15 8.66
C VAL A 124 19.86 4.36 9.55
N PRO A 125 20.32 4.91 10.70
CA PRO A 125 21.23 4.22 11.59
C PRO A 125 20.71 2.85 12.02
N GLY A 126 21.53 1.80 11.84
CA GLY A 126 21.18 0.44 12.25
C GLY A 126 20.11 -0.25 11.39
N PHE A 127 19.63 0.37 10.31
CA PHE A 127 18.58 -0.18 9.46
C PHE A 127 18.97 -0.20 7.97
N GLN A 128 18.54 -1.26 7.27
CA GLN A 128 18.51 -1.35 5.83
C GLN A 128 17.50 -2.44 5.40
N ASN A 129 16.88 -2.29 4.24
CA ASN A 129 16.11 -3.35 3.58
C ASN A 129 16.32 -3.33 2.06
N PHE A 130 17.48 -2.87 1.60
CA PHE A 130 17.80 -2.71 0.18
C PHE A 130 17.95 -4.07 -0.51
N THR A 131 17.30 -4.23 -1.66
CA THR A 131 17.30 -5.48 -2.44
C THR A 131 17.95 -5.32 -3.82
N GLY A 132 18.69 -4.24 -4.06
CA GLY A 132 19.34 -3.94 -5.34
C GLY A 132 18.71 -2.77 -6.09
N SER A 133 19.29 -2.44 -7.25
CA SER A 133 18.91 -1.27 -8.06
C SER A 133 17.64 -1.47 -8.90
N VAL A 134 17.08 -2.68 -8.92
CA VAL A 134 15.82 -2.95 -9.61
C VAL A 134 14.70 -2.25 -8.86
N GLN A 135 14.13 -1.25 -9.52
CA GLN A 135 12.93 -0.54 -9.05
C GLN A 135 11.74 -1.47 -9.24
N ALA A 136 11.20 -1.95 -8.11
CA ALA A 136 10.09 -2.88 -8.08
C ALA A 136 9.27 -2.71 -6.81
N ASP A 137 7.95 -2.70 -6.99
CA ASP A 137 6.99 -2.76 -5.91
C ASP A 137 7.07 -4.11 -5.16
N TYR A 138 7.84 -4.12 -4.08
CA TYR A 138 7.98 -5.25 -3.15
C TYR A 138 7.83 -4.77 -1.72
N LEU A 139 7.06 -5.50 -0.93
CA LEU A 139 7.13 -5.43 0.52
C LEU A 139 8.41 -6.14 0.98
N ARG A 140 9.32 -5.39 1.61
CA ARG A 140 10.69 -5.85 1.93
C ARG A 140 10.87 -6.10 3.41
N LEU A 141 11.25 -7.33 3.77
CA LEU A 141 11.52 -7.73 5.15
C LEU A 141 13.01 -8.07 5.33
N ASN A 142 13.71 -7.26 6.12
CA ASN A 142 15.02 -7.59 6.65
C ASN A 142 14.87 -8.47 7.90
N MET A 143 15.13 -9.77 7.73
CA MET A 143 15.02 -10.78 8.78
C MET A 143 16.14 -10.71 9.84
N ALA A 144 17.10 -9.79 9.68
CA ALA A 144 18.13 -9.54 10.70
C ALA A 144 17.66 -8.55 11.79
N VAL A 145 16.57 -7.82 11.53
CA VAL A 145 15.96 -6.94 12.54
C VAL A 145 15.08 -7.78 13.46
N PRO A 146 15.33 -7.83 14.78
CA PRO A 146 14.50 -8.60 15.70
C PRO A 146 13.10 -7.97 15.83
N PRO A 147 12.03 -8.76 16.03
CA PRO A 147 10.71 -8.23 16.32
C PRO A 147 10.71 -7.34 17.58
N ASN A 148 10.02 -6.21 17.53
CA ASN A 148 9.75 -5.39 18.71
C ASN A 148 8.50 -5.91 19.43
N THR A 149 8.70 -6.66 20.51
CA THR A 149 7.62 -7.26 21.31
C THR A 149 7.23 -6.47 22.55
N GLY A 150 8.01 -5.44 22.91
CA GLY A 150 7.78 -4.66 24.14
C GLY A 150 6.81 -3.51 23.93
N SER A 151 7.12 -2.61 23.01
CA SER A 151 6.30 -1.42 22.73
C SER A 151 6.44 -1.06 21.25
N PRO A 152 5.84 -1.86 20.35
CA PRO A 152 5.84 -1.56 18.93
C PRO A 152 5.17 -0.20 18.67
N ASN A 153 5.81 0.64 17.86
CA ASN A 153 5.26 1.92 17.48
C ASN A 153 4.46 1.76 16.18
N ARG A 154 3.20 2.20 16.16
CA ARG A 154 2.34 2.12 14.96
C ARG A 154 2.95 2.81 13.73
N LEU A 155 3.78 3.84 13.95
CA LEU A 155 4.46 4.59 12.89
C LEU A 155 5.78 3.95 12.44
N GLY A 156 6.12 2.77 12.95
CA GLY A 156 7.25 1.98 12.47
C GLY A 156 8.57 2.76 12.39
N LEU A 157 9.26 2.65 11.27
CA LEU A 157 10.62 3.16 11.11
C LEU A 157 10.71 4.69 11.25
N ILE A 158 9.70 5.44 10.81
CA ILE A 158 9.71 6.91 10.92
C ILE A 158 9.61 7.39 12.38
N ALA A 159 9.19 6.51 13.29
CA ALA A 159 9.21 6.75 14.74
C ALA A 159 10.34 5.98 15.46
N GLY A 160 11.34 5.49 14.72
CA GLY A 160 12.51 4.80 15.27
C GLY A 160 12.32 3.31 15.55
N ASP A 161 11.18 2.72 15.18
CA ASP A 161 10.92 1.29 15.35
C ASP A 161 11.29 0.52 14.07
N ALA A 162 12.53 0.04 14.01
CA ALA A 162 13.06 -0.68 12.86
C ALA A 162 12.33 -1.99 12.52
N ALA A 163 11.57 -2.56 13.47
CA ALA A 163 10.78 -3.77 13.24
C ALA A 163 9.44 -3.48 12.55
N GLY A 164 9.04 -2.21 12.44
CA GLY A 164 7.82 -1.79 11.76
C GLY A 164 8.03 -1.43 10.30
N PHE A 165 6.92 -1.14 9.63
CA PHE A 165 6.89 -0.70 8.23
C PHE A 165 7.90 0.45 7.97
N PRO A 166 8.66 0.42 6.85
CA PRO A 166 8.56 -0.49 5.70
C PRO A 166 9.38 -1.80 5.82
N ASN A 167 9.74 -2.24 7.02
CA ASN A 167 10.40 -3.53 7.24
C ASN A 167 9.38 -4.69 7.34
N GLY A 168 8.79 -5.05 6.21
CA GLY A 168 7.53 -5.81 6.21
C GLY A 168 6.38 -4.92 6.68
N ARG A 169 5.29 -5.55 7.11
CA ARG A 169 4.12 -4.86 7.67
C ARG A 169 3.55 -5.66 8.81
N ARG A 170 3.52 -5.07 10.01
CA ARG A 170 2.82 -5.62 11.16
C ARG A 170 1.35 -5.23 11.10
N VAL A 171 0.49 -6.01 11.73
CA VAL A 171 -0.96 -5.74 11.76
C VAL A 171 -1.27 -4.38 12.39
N GLY A 172 -0.50 -3.98 13.40
CA GLY A 172 -0.64 -2.68 14.07
C GLY A 172 0.18 -1.54 13.46
N ASP A 173 0.87 -1.75 12.32
CA ASP A 173 1.52 -0.64 11.62
C ASP A 173 0.46 0.19 10.89
N ASP A 174 0.47 1.49 11.14
CA ASP A 174 -0.38 2.48 10.51
C ASP A 174 0.25 2.93 9.20
N VAL A 175 0.13 2.06 8.19
CA VAL A 175 0.81 2.26 6.89
C VAL A 175 0.31 3.49 6.15
N ILE A 176 -0.95 3.87 6.33
CA ILE A 176 -1.54 5.05 5.69
C ILE A 176 -0.88 6.30 6.26
N ASP A 177 -0.82 6.42 7.59
CA ASP A 177 -0.12 7.53 8.23
C ASP A 177 1.37 7.57 7.84
N ILE A 178 2.08 6.44 7.87
CA ILE A 178 3.51 6.42 7.55
C ILE A 178 3.77 6.92 6.13
N GLU A 179 3.04 6.41 5.13
CA GLU A 179 3.26 6.76 3.73
C GLU A 179 2.76 8.17 3.40
N VAL A 180 1.61 8.60 3.93
CA VAL A 180 1.12 9.97 3.73
C VAL A 180 2.06 10.99 4.36
N ARG A 181 2.61 10.70 5.56
CA ARG A 181 3.64 11.55 6.20
C ARG A 181 4.94 11.56 5.41
N ALA A 182 5.34 10.42 4.84
CA ALA A 182 6.48 10.37 3.93
C ALA A 182 6.23 11.26 2.70
N ILE A 183 5.06 11.15 2.04
CA ILE A 183 4.67 12.00 0.90
C ILE A 183 4.65 13.49 1.30
N ALA A 184 4.13 13.81 2.50
CA ALA A 184 4.10 15.16 3.06
C ALA A 184 5.50 15.71 3.45
N GLY A 185 6.55 14.89 3.35
CA GLY A 185 7.94 15.33 3.40
C GLY A 185 8.69 14.95 4.68
N VAL A 186 8.12 14.16 5.59
CA VAL A 186 8.82 13.74 6.83
C VAL A 186 10.14 13.01 6.55
N THR A 187 10.24 12.29 5.43
CA THR A 187 11.41 11.49 5.04
C THR A 187 12.41 12.24 4.14
N LEU A 188 12.06 13.43 3.65
CA LEU A 188 12.93 14.23 2.78
C LEU A 188 14.30 14.56 3.40
N PRO A 189 14.42 14.87 4.70
CA PRO A 189 15.72 15.14 5.32
C PRO A 189 16.72 13.99 5.22
N LEU A 190 16.26 12.74 4.98
CA LEU A 190 17.13 11.57 4.78
C LEU A 190 17.93 11.64 3.47
N VAL A 191 17.45 12.41 2.49
CA VAL A 191 18.07 12.54 1.15
C VAL A 191 18.39 13.99 0.78
N ASP A 192 17.83 14.95 1.51
CA ASP A 192 18.10 16.38 1.35
C ASP A 192 18.15 17.06 2.73
N GLN A 193 19.35 17.16 3.30
CA GLN A 193 19.58 17.75 4.62
C GLN A 193 19.18 19.23 4.72
N SER A 194 18.98 19.92 3.59
CA SER A 194 18.53 21.31 3.57
C SER A 194 17.01 21.47 3.70
N PHE A 195 16.26 20.37 3.56
CA PHE A 195 14.81 20.38 3.68
C PHE A 195 14.38 20.31 5.13
N THR A 196 13.47 21.20 5.53
CA THR A 196 12.80 21.17 6.83
C THR A 196 11.35 20.73 6.61
N PRO A 197 10.90 19.61 7.18
CA PRO A 197 9.49 19.21 7.08
C PRO A 197 8.56 20.27 7.65
N ASP A 198 7.44 20.49 6.98
CA ASP A 198 6.36 21.32 7.53
C ASP A 198 5.81 20.67 8.81
N GLY A 199 5.45 21.48 9.82
CA GLY A 199 4.96 20.94 11.10
C GLY A 199 3.73 20.04 10.94
N ALA A 200 2.88 20.34 9.96
CA ALA A 200 1.71 19.54 9.61
C ALA A 200 2.06 18.16 9.02
N ALA A 201 3.25 17.99 8.43
CA ALA A 201 3.67 16.71 7.86
C ALA A 201 3.78 15.61 8.93
N ALA A 202 3.95 15.96 10.21
CA ALA A 202 3.94 15.01 11.33
C ALA A 202 2.53 14.70 11.87
N LEU A 203 1.49 15.38 11.38
CA LEU A 203 0.10 15.29 11.85
C LEU A 203 -0.86 14.73 10.81
N VAL A 204 -0.44 14.62 9.55
CA VAL A 204 -1.28 14.02 8.50
C VAL A 204 -1.48 12.54 8.76
N GLY A 205 -2.72 12.09 8.54
CA GLY A 205 -3.16 10.73 8.75
C GLY A 205 -4.63 10.54 8.41
N ASP A 206 -5.14 9.32 8.54
CA ASP A 206 -6.55 9.00 8.31
C ASP A 206 -7.43 9.19 9.57
N GLY A 207 -6.81 9.44 10.72
CA GLY A 207 -7.47 9.62 12.02
C GLY A 207 -7.81 8.31 12.74
N VAL A 208 -7.33 7.16 12.25
CA VAL A 208 -7.55 5.83 12.84
C VAL A 208 -6.26 5.30 13.46
N ASP A 209 -5.82 5.96 14.53
CA ASP A 209 -4.53 5.68 15.19
C ASP A 209 -4.48 4.39 16.04
N SER A 210 -5.59 3.68 16.16
CA SER A 210 -5.69 2.46 16.94
C SER A 210 -6.74 1.53 16.34
N ASN A 211 -6.56 0.22 16.56
CA ASN A 211 -7.64 -0.73 16.26
C ASN A 211 -8.87 -0.30 17.07
N PRO A 212 -9.99 0.05 16.42
CA PRO A 212 -11.14 0.57 17.12
C PRO A 212 -11.75 -0.54 17.96
N ILE A 213 -11.44 -0.53 19.26
CA ILE A 213 -12.12 -1.33 20.28
C ILE A 213 -13.44 -0.61 20.57
N GLN A 214 -14.39 -0.73 19.65
CA GLN A 214 -15.70 -0.09 19.75
C GLN A 214 -16.81 -1.10 19.45
N PRO A 215 -17.96 -1.04 20.13
CA PRO A 215 -19.08 -1.91 19.83
C PRO A 215 -19.40 -1.91 18.33
N PRO A 216 -19.63 -3.08 17.71
CA PRO A 216 -19.75 -4.39 18.36
C PRO A 216 -18.40 -5.16 18.49
N ASN A 217 -17.28 -4.61 18.00
CA ASN A 217 -15.96 -5.22 18.11
C ASN A 217 -15.17 -4.66 19.30
N THR A 218 -15.29 -5.31 20.45
CA THR A 218 -14.58 -4.91 21.68
C THR A 218 -13.29 -5.69 21.91
N SER A 219 -12.77 -6.42 20.91
CA SER A 219 -11.59 -7.28 21.07
C SER A 219 -10.30 -6.60 20.58
N PRO A 220 -9.21 -6.59 21.38
CA PRO A 220 -7.89 -6.21 20.90
C PRO A 220 -7.35 -7.25 19.90
N PHE A 221 -6.18 -6.97 19.32
CA PHE A 221 -5.45 -7.99 18.56
C PHE A 221 -5.21 -9.25 19.41
N LEU A 222 -5.37 -10.42 18.79
CA LEU A 222 -5.10 -11.70 19.43
C LEU A 222 -3.59 -11.85 19.67
N THR A 223 -3.19 -12.62 20.67
CA THR A 223 -1.77 -12.91 20.95
C THR A 223 -1.20 -14.04 20.08
N VAL A 224 -2.05 -14.66 19.26
CA VAL A 224 -1.71 -15.79 18.37
C VAL A 224 -2.25 -15.53 16.97
N PHE A 225 -1.63 -16.16 15.97
CA PHE A 225 -2.08 -16.08 14.59
C PHE A 225 -3.57 -16.46 14.46
N PRO A 226 -4.39 -15.71 13.70
CA PRO A 226 -4.02 -14.66 12.74
C PRO A 226 -3.86 -13.24 13.31
N TYR A 227 -3.78 -13.07 14.64
CA TYR A 227 -3.63 -11.80 15.36
C TYR A 227 -4.80 -10.81 15.21
N LEU A 228 -5.67 -10.98 14.22
CA LEU A 228 -6.92 -10.23 14.08
C LEU A 228 -8.04 -10.84 14.92
N PRO A 229 -8.88 -10.01 15.58
CA PRO A 229 -10.05 -10.51 16.29
C PRO A 229 -11.06 -11.16 15.34
N HIS A 230 -11.94 -11.99 15.87
CA HIS A 230 -13.00 -12.60 15.08
C HIS A 230 -13.94 -11.52 14.50
N PRO A 231 -14.41 -11.67 13.24
CA PRO A 231 -15.41 -10.78 12.68
C PRO A 231 -16.66 -10.76 13.57
N VAL A 232 -17.23 -9.58 13.76
CA VAL A 232 -18.52 -9.46 14.44
C VAL A 232 -19.63 -9.85 13.46
N PRO A 233 -20.55 -10.76 13.82
CA PRO A 233 -21.72 -11.06 13.00
C PRO A 233 -22.61 -9.83 12.84
N GLY A 234 -22.99 -9.49 11.61
CA GLY A 234 -23.84 -8.33 11.31
C GLY A 234 -25.35 -8.52 11.57
N TYR A 235 -25.79 -9.64 12.15
CA TYR A 235 -27.22 -9.98 12.32
C TYR A 235 -27.75 -9.72 13.75
N GLU A 236 -26.91 -9.48 14.75
CA GLU A 236 -27.38 -9.11 16.09
C GLU A 236 -27.64 -7.59 16.17
N HIS A 237 -28.76 -7.15 15.60
CA HIS A 237 -29.35 -5.84 15.90
C HIS A 237 -30.72 -6.08 16.57
N SER A 238 -30.85 -5.72 17.85
CA SER A 238 -32.15 -5.42 18.44
C SER A 238 -32.50 -3.98 18.08
N HIS A 239 -33.64 -3.76 17.42
CA HIS A 239 -34.24 -2.42 17.44
C HIS A 239 -34.67 -2.14 18.88
N ASP A 240 -34.24 -0.99 19.41
CA ASP A 240 -34.72 -0.49 20.71
C ASP A 240 -36.26 -0.59 20.75
N SER A 241 -36.77 -1.27 21.78
CA SER A 241 -38.21 -1.36 22.07
C SER A 241 -38.71 -0.12 22.78
#